data_AF-A0A2M8E068-F1
#
_entry.id   AF-A0A2M8E068-F1
#
_cell.length_a   1.000
_cell.length_b   1.000
_cell.length_c   1.000
_cell.angle_alpha   90.00
_cell.angle_beta   90.00
_cell.angle_gamma   90.00
#
_symmetry.space_group_name_H-M   'P 1'
#
loop_
_entity.id
_entity.type
_entity.pdbx_description
1 polymer ?
#
loop_
_entity_poly.entity_id
_entity_poly.type
_entity_poly.pdbx_seq_one_letter_code
_entity_poly.pdbx_strand_id
1 'polypeptide(L)' 'MSSAPLARLVIASRESALALWQAQHIRDRLRALYPQTEVSILGMT' A
#
# COMPACT_ATOMS: atom_id res chain seq x y z
N MET A 1 20.32 7.04 -3.11
CA MET A 1 20.23 5.62 -3.50
C MET A 1 18.90 5.43 -4.21
N SER A 2 18.90 5.39 -5.55
CA SER A 2 17.66 5.16 -6.31
C SER A 2 17.41 3.66 -6.35
N SER A 3 16.55 3.17 -5.47
CA SER A 3 16.01 1.80 -5.58
C SER A 3 15.09 1.79 -6.80
N ALA A 4 15.30 0.84 -7.71
CA ALA A 4 14.43 0.70 -8.87
C ALA A 4 12.99 0.51 -8.40
N PRO A 5 12.01 1.19 -9.02
CA PRO A 5 10.63 1.11 -8.59
C PRO A 5 10.11 -0.33 -8.71
N LEU A 6 9.53 -0.84 -7.63
CA LEU A 6 8.76 -2.08 -7.67
C LEU A 6 7.52 -1.85 -8.54
N ALA A 7 7.25 -2.72 -9.50
CA ALA A 7 6.10 -2.57 -10.40
C ALA A 7 4.77 -2.69 -9.63
N ARG A 8 4.72 -3.54 -8.59
CA ARG A 8 3.52 -3.79 -7.78
C ARG A 8 3.87 -4.09 -6.33
N LEU A 9 3.08 -3.53 -5.41
CA LEU A 9 3.16 -3.75 -3.97
C LEU A 9 1.74 -3.98 -3.41
N VAL A 10 1.55 -5.09 -2.71
CA VAL A 10 0.26 -5.48 -2.13
C VAL A 10 0.36 -5.38 -0.61
N ILE A 11 -0.51 -4.57 0.01
CA ILE A 11 -0.66 -4.48 1.46
C ILE A 11 -1.74 -5.50 1.87
N ALA A 12 -1.34 -6.59 2.51
CA ALA A 12 -2.28 -7.49 3.16
C ALA A 12 -2.73 -6.87 4.50
N SER A 13 -4.03 -6.77 4.74
CA SER A 13 -4.59 -6.18 5.95
C SER A 13 -5.80 -6.95 6.46
N ARG A 14 -6.00 -6.95 7.78
CA ARG A 14 -7.25 -7.44 8.39
C ARG A 14 -8.42 -6.54 7.97
N GLU A 15 -9.63 -7.08 7.95
CA GLU A 15 -10.83 -6.33 7.52
C GLU A 15 -11.44 -5.43 8.61
N SER A 16 -10.82 -5.31 9.79
CA SER A 16 -11.29 -4.35 10.79
C SER A 16 -11.15 -2.90 10.30
N ALA A 17 -12.08 -2.04 10.69
CA ALA A 17 -12.11 -0.65 10.22
C ALA A 17 -10.79 0.11 10.48
N LEU A 18 -10.17 -0.11 11.65
CA LEU A 18 -8.88 0.50 11.98
C LEU A 18 -7.75 0.00 11.06
N ALA A 19 -7.69 -1.30 10.80
CA ALA A 19 -6.65 -1.89 9.96
C ALA A 19 -6.78 -1.44 8.49
N LEU A 20 -8.00 -1.32 7.98
CA LEU A 20 -8.25 -0.78 6.65
C LEU A 20 -7.87 0.71 6.55
N TRP A 21 -8.20 1.51 7.56
CA TRP A 21 -7.80 2.93 7.60
C TRP A 21 -6.27 3.07 7.60
N GLN A 22 -5.57 2.29 8.42
CA GLN A 22 -4.11 2.28 8.45
C GLN A 22 -3.51 1.87 7.09
N ALA A 23 -4.04 0.82 6.47
CA ALA A 23 -3.59 0.35 5.16
C ALA A 23 -3.80 1.40 4.05
N GLN A 24 -4.94 2.09 4.06
CA GLN A 24 -5.23 3.18 3.13
C GLN A 24 -4.28 4.36 3.32
N HIS A 25 -4.06 4.78 4.56
CA HIS A 25 -3.14 5.87 4.89
C HIS A 25 -1.70 5.58 4.41
N ILE A 26 -1.22 4.34 4.61
CA ILE A 26 0.11 3.92 4.13
C ILE A 26 0.15 3.89 2.61
N ARG A 27 -0.86 3.31 1.95
CA ARG A 27 -0.96 3.27 0.48
C ARG A 27 -0.86 4.66 -0.14
N ASP A 28 -1.56 5.63 0.42
CA ASP A 28 -1.62 6.98 -0.14
C ASP A 28 -0.25 7.69 -0.02
N ARG A 29 0.47 7.48 1.09
CA ARG A 29 1.86 7.95 1.22
C ARG A 29 2.82 7.26 0.26
N LEU A 30 2.68 5.95 0.08
CA LEU A 30 3.53 5.19 -0.85
C LEU A 30 3.32 5.64 -2.29
N ARG A 31 2.08 5.90 -2.70
CA ARG A 31 1.76 6.43 -4.03
C ARG A 31 2.35 7.82 -4.27
N ALA A 32 2.39 8.67 -3.24
CA ALA A 32 3.02 9.99 -3.34
C ALA A 32 4.54 9.92 -3.50
N LEU A 33 5.21 8.97 -2.83
CA LEU A 33 6.66 8.78 -2.90
C LEU A 33 7.11 7.99 -4.13
N TYR A 34 6.28 7.04 -4.59
CA TYR A 34 6.58 6.11 -5.68
C TYR A 34 5.41 6.09 -6.67
N PRO A 35 5.21 7.16 -7.46
CA PRO A 35 4.08 7.29 -8.38
C PRO A 35 4.05 6.20 -9.47
N GLN A 36 5.20 5.61 -9.77
CA GLN A 36 5.35 4.50 -10.72
C GLN A 36 5.08 3.10 -10.12
N THR A 37 4.83 2.99 -8.81
CA THR A 37 4.54 1.71 -8.14
C THR A 37 3.04 1.52 -7.97
N GLU A 38 2.51 0.41 -8.48
CA GLU A 38 1.11 0.04 -8.25
C GLU A 38 0.94 -0.46 -6.82
N VAL A 39 0.24 0.30 -5.97
CA VAL A 39 -0.05 -0.11 -4.58
C VAL A 39 -1.53 -0.47 -4.42
N SER A 40 -1.81 -1.69 -3.97
CA SER A 40 -3.15 -2.22 -3.70
C SER A 40 -3.28 -2.77 -2.27
N ILE A 41 -4.52 -2.92 -1.79
CA ILE A 41 -4.82 -3.50 -0.46
C ILE A 41 -5.61 -4.79 -0.68
N LEU A 42 -5.17 -5.86 -0.02
CA LEU A 42 -5.82 -7.16 0.00
C LEU A 42 -6.37 -7.41 1.41
N GLY A 43 -7.70 -7.49 1.52
CA GLY A 43 -8.39 -7.83 2.78
C GLY A 43 -8.20 -9.31 3.10
N MET A 44 -7.83 -9.59 4.35
CA MET A 44 -7.64 -10.92 4.90
C MET A 44 -8.64 -11.11 6.05
N THR A 45 -9.32 -12.26 6.08
CA THR A 45 -10.24 -12.66 7.14
C THR A 45 -9.53 -13.01 8.44
#